data_AF-A0A535X7H7-F1
#
_entry.id   AF-A0A535X7H7-F1
#
_cell.length_a   1.000
_cell.length_b   1.000
_cell.length_c   1.000
_cell.angle_alpha   90.00
_cell.angle_beta   90.00
_cell.angle_gamma   90.00
#
_symmetry.space_group_name_H-M   'P 1'
#
loop_
_entity.id
_entity.type
_entity.pdbx_description
1 polymer ?
#
loop_
_entity_poly.entity_id
_entity_poly.type
_entity_poly.pdbx_seq_one_letter_code
_entity_poly.pdbx_strand_id
1 'polypeptide(L)'
;MALVSLNDQKSTPLPIVAQLPNFSPDGKQVALAFTAPGKGMASIYTAPVGQLDAVSKVSASSDYETDPQWLPDGSGIVYVAAGDQWQIRKVAAGDTSTVVLAQAPAGFVISDLAVAPGSAWIAYTLQSTSDGHRSVHISSTSDPSVGLDLPQDRPWNDRVLGWVQAS
;
A
#
# COMPACT_ATOMS: atom_id res chain seq x y z
N MET A 1 -5.40 29.17 -18.49
CA MET A 1 -5.28 27.86 -17.82
C MET A 1 -6.68 27.27 -17.78
N ALA A 2 -6.99 26.37 -18.71
CA ALA A 2 -8.36 25.83 -18.84
C ALA A 2 -8.46 24.55 -18.02
N LEU A 3 -9.35 24.53 -17.04
CA LEU A 3 -9.79 23.32 -16.36
C LEU A 3 -10.54 22.45 -17.38
N VAL A 4 -10.05 21.26 -17.64
CA VAL A 4 -10.78 20.26 -18.43
C VAL A 4 -11.90 19.73 -17.53
N SER A 5 -13.15 20.01 -17.90
CA SER A 5 -14.33 19.44 -17.28
C SER A 5 -14.38 17.94 -17.58
N LEU A 6 -14.48 17.10 -16.56
CA LEU A 6 -14.50 15.64 -16.69
C LEU A 6 -15.86 15.08 -17.16
N ASN A 7 -16.80 15.92 -17.60
CA ASN A 7 -18.19 15.52 -17.79
C ASN A 7 -18.56 14.87 -19.14
N ASP A 8 -17.64 14.77 -20.11
CA ASP A 8 -17.98 14.28 -21.47
C ASP A 8 -17.33 12.93 -21.86
N GLN A 9 -16.73 12.20 -20.93
CA GLN A 9 -16.36 10.81 -21.19
C GLN A 9 -17.55 9.92 -20.85
N LYS A 10 -18.13 9.30 -21.87
CA LYS A 10 -19.13 8.23 -21.79
C LYS A 10 -18.63 7.21 -20.76
N SER A 11 -19.06 7.36 -19.51
CA SER A 11 -18.73 6.44 -18.44
C SER A 11 -19.44 5.14 -18.77
N THR A 12 -18.76 4.21 -19.44
CA THR A 12 -19.10 2.81 -19.28
C THR A 12 -18.99 2.57 -17.77
N PRO A 13 -20.10 2.32 -17.05
CA PRO A 13 -19.99 2.02 -15.64
C PRO A 13 -19.23 0.70 -15.62
N LEU A 14 -17.94 0.76 -15.28
CA LEU A 14 -17.25 -0.44 -14.86
C LEU A 14 -18.12 -0.98 -13.72
N PRO A 15 -18.62 -2.24 -13.78
CA PRO A 15 -19.37 -2.84 -12.68
C PRO A 15 -18.54 -3.01 -11.38
N ILE A 16 -17.50 -2.19 -11.17
CA ILE A 16 -16.32 -2.58 -10.43
C ILE A 16 -15.85 -1.47 -9.50
N VAL A 17 -15.70 -1.84 -8.23
CA VAL A 17 -15.18 -0.99 -7.16
C VAL A 17 -13.66 -1.06 -7.24
N ALA A 18 -13.05 -0.10 -7.93
CA ALA A 18 -11.60 0.15 -7.86
C ALA A 18 -11.36 1.22 -6.77
N GLN A 19 -10.43 0.97 -5.87
CA GLN A 19 -10.15 1.85 -4.74
C GLN A 19 -8.66 2.18 -4.66
N LEU A 20 -8.37 3.34 -4.06
CA LEU A 20 -7.01 3.76 -3.67
C LEU A 20 -6.01 3.78 -4.84
N PRO A 21 -6.30 4.53 -5.92
CA PRO A 21 -5.39 4.60 -7.06
C PRO A 21 -4.07 5.27 -6.67
N ASN A 22 -2.97 4.73 -7.18
CA ASN A 22 -1.64 5.31 -7.02
C ASN A 22 -0.89 5.30 -8.35
N PHE A 23 -0.41 6.46 -8.78
CA PHE A 23 0.30 6.59 -10.06
C PHE A 23 1.76 6.17 -9.93
N SER A 24 2.29 5.54 -10.98
CA SER A 24 3.74 5.35 -11.08
C SER A 24 4.46 6.69 -11.11
N PRO A 25 5.73 6.77 -10.67
CA PRO A 25 6.48 8.02 -10.66
C PRO A 25 6.64 8.68 -12.04
N ASP A 26 6.64 7.87 -13.10
CA ASP A 26 6.69 8.36 -14.49
C ASP A 26 5.31 8.72 -15.08
N GLY A 27 4.23 8.53 -14.30
CA GLY A 27 2.86 8.87 -14.67
C GLY A 27 2.25 7.96 -15.74
N LYS A 28 2.89 6.85 -16.12
CA LYS A 28 2.41 5.99 -17.21
C LYS A 28 1.52 4.85 -16.76
N GLN A 29 1.62 4.45 -15.50
CA GLN A 29 0.84 3.37 -14.91
C GLN A 29 0.05 3.89 -13.71
N VAL A 30 -1.04 3.20 -13.40
CA VAL A 30 -1.77 3.34 -12.14
C VAL A 30 -1.88 1.96 -11.49
N ALA A 31 -1.60 1.88 -10.19
CA ALA A 31 -1.90 0.73 -9.36
C ALA A 31 -3.23 0.95 -8.62
N LEU A 32 -4.04 -0.09 -8.48
CA LEU A 32 -5.37 -0.03 -7.88
C LEU A 32 -5.71 -1.34 -7.18
N ALA A 33 -6.41 -1.24 -6.05
CA ALA A 33 -7.08 -2.37 -5.42
C ALA A 33 -8.39 -2.63 -6.16
N PHE A 34 -8.59 -3.87 -6.63
CA PHE A 34 -9.68 -4.23 -7.52
C PHE A 34 -10.22 -5.62 -7.19
N THR A 35 -11.54 -5.71 -7.03
CA THR A 35 -12.26 -6.97 -6.91
C THR A 35 -12.76 -7.40 -8.28
N ALA A 36 -12.12 -8.40 -8.88
CA ALA A 36 -12.52 -8.90 -10.19
C ALA A 36 -13.94 -9.52 -10.15
N PRO A 37 -14.72 -9.42 -11.24
CA PRO A 37 -16.04 -10.05 -11.32
C PRO A 37 -15.99 -11.55 -10.97
N GLY A 38 -16.90 -12.00 -10.10
CA GLY A 38 -16.93 -13.38 -9.63
C GLY A 38 -15.83 -13.75 -8.63
N LYS A 39 -14.99 -12.79 -8.21
CA LYS A 39 -14.06 -12.93 -7.08
C LYS A 39 -14.61 -12.21 -5.85
N GLY A 40 -14.38 -12.78 -4.67
CA GLY A 40 -14.86 -12.22 -3.40
C GLY A 40 -13.87 -11.31 -2.67
N MET A 41 -12.63 -11.20 -3.17
CA MET A 41 -11.53 -10.50 -2.49
C MET A 41 -10.83 -9.57 -3.48
N ALA A 42 -10.44 -8.40 -3.00
CA ALA A 42 -9.65 -7.45 -3.77
C ALA A 42 -8.22 -7.97 -3.95
N SER A 43 -7.63 -7.71 -5.10
CA SER A 43 -6.20 -7.86 -5.34
C SER A 43 -5.64 -6.58 -5.94
N ILE A 44 -4.31 -6.46 -5.98
CA ILE A 44 -3.68 -5.31 -6.63
C ILE A 44 -3.49 -5.57 -8.13
N TYR A 45 -3.87 -4.58 -8.92
CA TYR A 45 -3.71 -4.55 -10.36
C TYR A 45 -2.96 -3.28 -10.79
N THR A 46 -2.35 -3.35 -11.97
CA THR A 46 -1.80 -2.19 -12.68
C THR A 46 -2.49 -2.03 -14.03
N ALA A 47 -2.62 -0.79 -14.50
CA ALA A 47 -3.08 -0.48 -15.84
C ALA A 47 -2.35 0.74 -16.40
N PRO A 48 -2.17 0.84 -17.74
CA PRO A 48 -1.69 2.06 -18.36
C PRO A 48 -2.66 3.21 -18.11
N VAL A 49 -2.12 4.39 -17.85
CA VAL A 49 -2.94 5.59 -17.69
C VAL A 49 -3.67 5.88 -19.00
N GLY A 50 -5.01 5.97 -18.92
CA GLY A 50 -5.88 6.12 -20.08
C GLY A 50 -6.38 4.80 -20.70
N GLN A 51 -5.94 3.64 -20.22
CA GLN A 51 -6.38 2.31 -20.65
C GLN A 51 -6.71 1.42 -19.44
N LEU A 52 -7.70 1.82 -18.64
CA LEU A 52 -8.08 1.14 -17.39
C LEU A 52 -8.77 -0.22 -17.60
N ASP A 53 -9.05 -0.59 -18.84
CA ASP A 53 -9.52 -1.91 -19.26
C ASP A 53 -8.38 -2.92 -19.46
N ALA A 54 -7.14 -2.45 -19.61
CA ALA A 54 -5.94 -3.29 -19.78
C ALA A 54 -5.24 -3.58 -18.43
N VAL A 55 -5.97 -4.15 -17.47
CA VAL A 55 -5.44 -4.45 -16.13
C VAL A 55 -4.59 -5.73 -16.09
N SER A 56 -3.50 -5.69 -15.34
CA SER A 56 -2.64 -6.85 -15.03
C SER A 56 -2.51 -7.02 -13.52
N LYS A 57 -2.74 -8.23 -13.01
CA LYS A 57 -2.60 -8.54 -11.59
C LYS A 57 -1.12 -8.52 -11.20
N VAL A 58 -0.78 -7.90 -10.08
CA VAL A 58 0.63 -7.70 -9.68
C VAL A 58 1.18 -8.83 -8.81
N SER A 59 0.32 -9.68 -8.24
CA SER A 59 0.75 -10.78 -7.36
C SER A 59 0.07 -12.09 -7.74
N ALA A 60 0.71 -13.20 -7.39
CA ALA A 60 0.12 -14.54 -7.50
C ALA A 60 -0.77 -14.91 -6.28
N SER A 61 -0.84 -14.07 -5.24
CA SER A 61 -1.56 -14.38 -4.00
C SER A 61 -3.09 -14.35 -4.18
N SER A 62 -3.79 -15.08 -3.32
CA SER A 62 -5.25 -15.05 -3.16
C SER A 62 -5.69 -14.27 -1.92
N ASP A 63 -4.77 -13.65 -1.18
CA ASP A 63 -5.09 -12.83 -0.01
C ASP A 63 -5.91 -11.59 -0.41
N TYR A 64 -6.55 -10.95 0.56
CA TYR A 64 -7.18 -9.65 0.35
C TYR A 64 -6.09 -8.58 0.32
N GLU A 65 -5.92 -7.88 -0.79
CA GLU A 65 -4.85 -6.90 -0.96
C GLU A 65 -5.41 -5.49 -1.16
N THR A 66 -4.79 -4.50 -0.51
CA THR A 66 -5.22 -3.10 -0.49
C THR A 66 -4.03 -2.13 -0.43
N ASP A 67 -4.33 -0.83 -0.49
CA ASP A 67 -3.40 0.29 -0.28
C ASP A 67 -2.14 0.22 -1.16
N PRO A 68 -2.25 0.04 -2.48
CA PRO A 68 -1.06 -0.03 -3.33
C PRO A 68 -0.36 1.32 -3.38
N GLN A 69 0.97 1.30 -3.27
CA GLN A 69 1.85 2.45 -3.37
C GLN A 69 3.02 2.10 -4.27
N TRP A 70 3.19 2.85 -5.37
CA TRP A 70 4.41 2.75 -6.16
C TRP A 70 5.61 3.22 -5.36
N LEU A 71 6.73 2.52 -5.52
CA LEU A 71 8.00 3.01 -5.02
C LEU A 71 8.44 4.26 -5.82
N PRO A 72 9.09 5.26 -5.18
CA PRO A 72 9.49 6.51 -5.83
C PRO A 72 10.46 6.31 -7.01
N ASP A 73 11.22 5.21 -6.99
CA ASP A 73 12.15 4.83 -8.07
C ASP A 73 11.48 4.06 -9.21
N GLY A 74 10.18 3.74 -9.10
CA GLY A 74 9.43 2.96 -10.07
C GLY A 74 9.80 1.47 -10.09
N SER A 75 10.64 1.00 -9.18
CA SER A 75 11.15 -0.38 -9.16
C SER A 75 10.08 -1.42 -8.81
N GLY A 76 8.95 -0.99 -8.25
CA GLY A 76 7.88 -1.89 -7.84
C GLY A 76 6.78 -1.20 -7.05
N ILE A 77 5.91 -2.03 -6.49
CA ILE A 77 4.74 -1.62 -5.72
C ILE A 77 4.83 -2.25 -4.34
N VAL A 78 4.53 -1.45 -3.32
CA VAL A 78 4.29 -1.91 -1.95
C VAL A 78 2.80 -1.88 -1.68
N TYR A 79 2.27 -2.86 -0.96
CA TYR A 79 0.84 -2.97 -0.67
C TYR A 79 0.60 -3.74 0.61
N VAL A 80 -0.62 -3.65 1.15
CA VAL A 80 -1.07 -4.39 2.32
C VAL A 80 -1.76 -5.68 1.88
N ALA A 81 -1.42 -6.80 2.49
CA ALA A 81 -2.03 -8.10 2.27
C ALA A 81 -2.60 -8.66 3.58
N ALA A 82 -3.88 -9.02 3.58
CA ALA A 82 -4.58 -9.65 4.69
C ALA A 82 -4.79 -11.14 4.41
N GLY A 83 -3.80 -11.95 4.83
CA GLY A 83 -3.89 -13.41 4.90
C GLY A 83 -4.07 -13.86 6.36
N ASP A 84 -3.40 -14.95 6.76
CA ASP A 84 -3.37 -15.42 8.16
C ASP A 84 -2.82 -14.37 9.15
N GLN A 85 -1.89 -13.55 8.67
CA GLN A 85 -1.39 -12.36 9.33
C GLN A 85 -1.46 -11.20 8.33
N TRP A 86 -1.65 -9.99 8.82
CA TRP A 86 -1.51 -8.80 7.98
C TRP A 86 -0.04 -8.57 7.66
N GLN A 87 0.26 -8.30 6.39
CA GLN A 87 1.61 -8.09 5.90
C GLN A 87 1.66 -6.84 5.02
N ILE A 88 2.82 -6.20 5.01
CA ILE A 88 3.19 -5.28 3.93
C ILE A 88 4.11 -6.05 3.01
N ARG A 89 3.74 -6.11 1.73
CA ARG A 89 4.48 -6.84 0.71
C ARG A 89 4.97 -5.89 -0.38
N LYS A 90 6.09 -6.23 -0.97
CA LYS A 90 6.66 -5.59 -2.16
C LYS A 90 6.66 -6.57 -3.31
N VAL A 91 6.31 -6.08 -4.49
CA VAL A 91 6.52 -6.78 -5.76
C VAL A 91 7.32 -5.90 -6.70
N ALA A 92 8.30 -6.48 -7.40
CA ALA A 92 9.06 -5.77 -8.42
C ALA A 92 8.19 -5.50 -9.65
N ALA A 93 8.42 -4.38 -10.33
CA ALA A 93 7.68 -4.03 -11.54
C ALA A 93 7.90 -5.09 -12.64
N GLY A 94 6.82 -5.66 -13.15
CA GLY A 94 6.86 -6.73 -14.17
C GLY A 94 7.13 -8.13 -13.62
N ASP A 95 7.25 -8.28 -12.30
CA ASP A 95 7.29 -9.59 -11.61
C ASP A 95 5.94 -9.83 -10.91
N THR A 96 5.72 -11.06 -10.45
CA THR A 96 4.59 -11.47 -9.59
C THR A 96 5.04 -12.05 -8.25
N SER A 97 6.36 -12.25 -8.08
CA SER A 97 6.99 -12.71 -6.85
C SER A 97 7.00 -11.60 -5.81
N THR A 98 6.59 -11.94 -4.58
CA THR A 98 6.43 -10.95 -3.51
C THR A 98 7.46 -11.16 -2.41
N VAL A 99 7.93 -10.07 -1.81
CA VAL A 99 8.79 -10.05 -0.62
C VAL A 99 8.01 -9.40 0.52
N VAL A 100 8.02 -10.01 1.70
CA VAL A 100 7.41 -9.45 2.91
C VAL A 100 8.35 -8.40 3.50
N LEU A 101 7.85 -7.17 3.64
CA LEU A 101 8.58 -6.05 4.24
C LEU A 101 8.23 -5.83 5.72
N ALA A 102 7.03 -6.22 6.13
CA ALA A 102 6.61 -6.20 7.52
C ALA A 102 5.46 -7.19 7.72
N GLN A 103 5.34 -7.72 8.94
CA GLN A 103 4.26 -8.61 9.35
C GLN A 103 3.72 -8.16 10.70
N ALA A 104 2.41 -7.99 10.77
CA ALA A 104 1.73 -7.69 12.02
C ALA A 104 1.78 -8.92 12.95
N PRO A 105 1.92 -8.71 14.27
CA PRO A 105 1.68 -9.76 15.25
C PRO A 105 0.24 -10.28 15.19
N ALA A 106 0.00 -11.47 15.75
CA ALA A 106 -1.35 -11.99 15.90
C ALA A 106 -2.25 -11.03 16.70
N GLY A 107 -3.48 -10.83 16.21
CA GLY A 107 -4.41 -9.87 16.81
C GLY A 107 -4.17 -8.42 16.39
N PHE A 108 -3.35 -8.16 15.37
CA PHE A 108 -3.17 -6.83 14.80
C PHE A 108 -3.54 -6.78 13.31
N VAL A 109 -4.01 -5.62 12.87
CA VAL A 109 -4.24 -5.27 11.46
C VAL A 109 -3.32 -4.13 11.04
N ILE A 110 -3.04 -4.04 9.74
CA ILE A 110 -2.24 -2.97 9.13
C ILE A 110 -3.17 -2.02 8.37
N SER A 111 -2.95 -0.71 8.51
CA SER A 111 -3.68 0.34 7.79
C SER A 111 -2.77 1.55 7.51
N ASP A 112 -3.25 2.51 6.72
CA ASP A 112 -2.61 3.80 6.50
C ASP A 112 -1.17 3.69 5.95
N LEU A 113 -0.95 2.75 5.01
CA LEU A 113 0.35 2.55 4.38
C LEU A 113 0.76 3.79 3.56
N ALA A 114 1.96 4.29 3.82
CA ALA A 114 2.58 5.36 3.06
C ALA A 114 4.03 5.00 2.71
N VAL A 115 4.45 5.34 1.49
CA VAL A 115 5.86 5.23 1.06
C VAL A 115 6.50 6.62 1.10
N ALA A 116 7.67 6.74 1.72
CA ALA A 116 8.38 8.00 1.85
C ALA A 116 8.90 8.50 0.47
N PRO A 117 8.73 9.78 0.12
CA PRO A 117 9.32 10.33 -1.10
C PRO A 117 10.85 10.27 -1.06
N GLY A 118 11.47 9.80 -2.15
CA GLY A 118 12.93 9.87 -2.35
C GLY A 118 13.78 8.99 -1.42
N SER A 119 13.17 8.15 -0.58
CA SER A 119 13.88 7.26 0.34
C SER A 119 13.17 5.90 0.46
N ALA A 120 13.93 4.85 0.75
CA ALA A 120 13.45 3.48 0.84
C ALA A 120 12.76 3.20 2.19
N TRP A 121 11.74 3.98 2.56
CA TRP A 121 11.01 3.81 3.83
C TRP A 121 9.51 3.72 3.61
N ILE A 122 8.85 2.98 4.48
CA ILE A 122 7.40 2.89 4.61
C ILE A 122 6.98 3.30 6.01
N ALA A 123 5.81 3.93 6.12
CA ALA A 123 5.12 4.14 7.38
C ALA A 123 3.75 3.44 7.32
N TYR A 124 3.30 2.90 8.44
CA TYR A 124 2.01 2.22 8.53
C TYR A 124 1.48 2.22 9.96
N THR A 125 0.18 2.05 10.10
CA THR A 125 -0.50 1.91 11.38
C THR A 125 -0.74 0.45 11.71
N LEU A 126 -0.26 -0.01 12.88
CA LEU A 126 -0.72 -1.24 13.50
C LEU A 126 -1.90 -0.92 14.42
N GLN A 127 -2.99 -1.65 14.27
CA GLN A 127 -4.14 -1.58 15.16
C GLN A 127 -4.41 -2.94 15.81
N SER A 128 -4.41 -2.97 17.13
CA SER A 128 -4.82 -4.14 17.92
C SER A 128 -6.32 -4.37 17.76
N THR A 129 -6.72 -5.61 17.48
CA THR A 129 -8.13 -5.99 17.29
C THR A 129 -8.87 -6.22 18.60
N SER A 130 -8.16 -6.42 19.71
CA SER A 130 -8.77 -6.68 21.02
C SER A 130 -9.19 -5.41 21.76
N ASP A 131 -8.40 -4.34 21.64
CA ASP A 131 -8.62 -3.08 22.38
C ASP A 131 -8.64 -1.83 21.47
N GLY A 132 -8.42 -2.00 20.16
CA GLY A 132 -8.43 -0.91 19.19
C GLY A 132 -7.20 0.00 19.24
N HIS A 133 -6.21 -0.31 20.08
CA HIS A 133 -5.01 0.50 20.25
C HIS A 133 -4.25 0.63 18.92
N ARG A 134 -3.82 1.85 18.55
CA ARG A 134 -3.11 2.14 17.28
C ARG A 134 -1.69 2.66 17.53
N SER A 135 -0.73 2.18 16.74
CA SER A 135 0.64 2.71 16.67
C SER A 135 1.06 2.97 15.26
N VAL A 136 1.91 3.98 15.07
CA VAL A 136 2.59 4.23 13.80
C VAL A 136 3.99 3.61 13.85
N HIS A 137 4.28 2.83 12.82
CA HIS A 137 5.52 2.09 12.59
C HIS A 137 6.17 2.64 11.33
N ILE A 138 7.49 2.69 11.29
CA ILE A 138 8.28 3.10 10.13
C ILE A 138 9.32 2.02 9.86
N SER A 139 9.41 1.49 8.64
CA SER A 139 10.36 0.42 8.29
C SER A 139 11.04 0.68 6.95
N SER A 140 12.25 0.15 6.77
CA SER A 140 12.96 0.23 5.50
C SER A 140 12.39 -0.74 4.47
N THR A 141 12.30 -0.32 3.21
CA THR A 141 11.84 -1.15 2.08
C THR A 141 12.94 -2.03 1.49
N SER A 142 14.20 -1.79 1.87
CA SER A 142 15.35 -2.61 1.48
C SER A 142 15.83 -3.54 2.59
N ASP A 143 15.57 -3.20 3.86
CA ASP A 143 15.88 -4.03 5.02
C ASP A 143 14.73 -4.00 6.03
N PRO A 144 13.83 -5.00 5.97
CA PRO A 144 12.68 -5.14 6.88
C PRO A 144 13.03 -5.16 8.38
N SER A 145 14.28 -5.49 8.73
CA SER A 145 14.72 -5.53 10.13
C SER A 145 14.99 -4.14 10.72
N VAL A 146 15.10 -3.12 9.85
CA VAL A 146 15.36 -1.73 10.25
C VAL A 146 14.05 -0.97 10.30
N GLY A 147 13.68 -0.50 11.49
CA GLY A 147 12.49 0.31 11.70
C GLY A 147 12.50 1.13 12.98
N LEU A 148 11.50 2.00 13.13
CA LEU A 148 11.25 2.84 14.27
C LEU A 148 9.77 2.80 14.64
N ASP A 149 9.50 2.57 15.92
CA ASP A 149 8.16 2.74 16.49
C ASP A 149 8.02 4.16 17.04
N LEU A 150 6.97 4.86 16.61
CA LEU A 150 6.70 6.18 17.17
C LEU A 150 6.10 6.05 18.59
N PRO A 151 6.64 6.76 19.60
CA PRO A 151 6.16 6.66 20.99
C PRO A 151 4.66 6.96 21.11
N GLN A 152 3.97 6.10 21.88
CA GLN A 152 2.51 6.11 22.04
C GLN A 152 2.03 6.90 23.27
N ASP A 153 2.91 7.16 24.23
CA ASP A 153 2.57 7.58 25.60
C ASP A 153 2.75 9.08 25.87
N ARG A 154 3.04 9.90 24.85
CA ARG A 154 3.24 11.34 25.04
C ARG A 154 2.09 12.17 24.44
N PRO A 155 1.55 13.15 25.19
CA PRO A 155 0.62 14.12 24.63
C PRO A 155 1.27 14.79 23.41
N TRP A 156 0.44 15.15 22.43
CA TRP A 156 0.81 15.62 21.07
C TRP A 156 1.87 16.74 20.98
N ASN A 157 2.24 17.35 22.11
CA ASN A 157 3.00 18.60 22.17
C ASN A 157 4.52 18.41 22.43
N ASP A 158 4.99 17.19 22.78
CA ASP A 158 6.38 16.97 23.28
C ASP A 158 7.22 15.96 22.46
N ARG A 159 7.08 15.93 21.13
CA ARG A 159 7.83 14.98 20.28
C ARG A 159 9.21 15.53 19.86
N VAL A 160 10.24 15.18 20.62
CA VAL A 160 11.62 15.03 20.09
C VAL A 160 11.76 13.58 19.62
N LEU A 161 12.03 13.38 18.32
CA LEU A 161 12.28 12.08 17.72
C LEU A 161 13.62 11.52 18.25
N GLY A 162 13.58 10.41 18.98
CA GLY A 162 14.77 9.66 19.37
C GLY A 162 14.91 8.41 18.51
N TRP A 163 16.13 8.11 18.07
CA TRP A 163 16.47 6.85 17.43
C TRP A 163 16.49 5.74 18.49
N VAL A 164 15.79 4.63 18.25
CA VAL A 164 15.99 3.39 19.00
C VAL A 164 16.58 2.37 18.03
N GLN A 165 17.78 1.89 18.35
CA GLN A 165 18.43 0.82 17.62
C GLN A 165 17.87 -0.50 18.19
N ALA A 166 17.22 -1.31 17.34
CA ALA A 166 16.78 -2.64 17.76
C ALA A 166 18.01 -3.51 18.07
N SER A 167 17.98 -4.18 19.23
CA SER A 167 19.03 -5.06 19.76
C SER A 167 19.05 -6.42 19.10
#